data_AF-A0A3C1F8A3-F1
#
_entry.id   AF-A0A3C1F8A3-F1
#
_cell.length_a   1.000
_cell.length_b   1.000
_cell.length_c   1.000
_cell.angle_alpha   90.00
_cell.angle_beta   90.00
_cell.angle_gamma   90.00
#
_symmetry.space_group_name_H-M   'P 1'
#
loop_
_entity.id
_entity.type
_entity.pdbx_description
1 polymer ?
#
loop_
_entity_poly.entity_id
_entity_poly.type
_entity_poly.pdbx_seq_one_letter_code
_entity_poly.pdbx_strand_id
1 'polypeptide(L)'
;HGILFLALKTGLPIIPVGTALSHKIKVGSWDKMRVPLPFGKTALTYGKAVYVRSDEEMEAAAAELEKQLNWATDQSERFINKKPFDPQKP
;
A
#
# COMPACT_ATOMS: atom_id res chain seq x y z
N HIS A 1 -3.32 13.29 -11.85
CA HIS A 1 -4.04 12.27 -12.65
C HIS A 1 -3.15 11.04 -12.92
N GLY A 2 -2.80 10.27 -11.88
CA GLY A 2 -1.89 9.12 -11.99
C GLY A 2 -2.63 7.79 -12.24
N ILE A 3 -2.43 6.82 -11.35
CA ILE A 3 -3.06 5.49 -11.43
C ILE A 3 -4.59 5.53 -11.57
N LEU A 4 -5.26 6.51 -10.94
CA LEU A 4 -6.72 6.71 -11.03
C LEU A 4 -7.19 7.09 -12.43
N PHE A 5 -6.40 7.87 -13.18
CA PHE A 5 -6.73 8.23 -14.55
C PHE A 5 -6.56 7.05 -15.50
N LEU A 6 -5.53 6.23 -15.28
CA LEU A 6 -5.35 4.97 -16.01
C LEU A 6 -6.51 4.01 -15.74
N ALA A 7 -6.93 3.88 -14.48
CA ALA A 7 -8.08 3.05 -14.11
C ALA A 7 -9.37 3.54 -14.79
N LEU A 8 -9.62 4.85 -14.80
CA LEU A 8 -10.77 5.45 -15.51
C LEU A 8 -10.73 5.17 -17.02
N LYS A 9 -9.57 5.35 -17.66
CA LYS A 9 -9.42 5.15 -19.12
C LYS A 9 -9.49 3.68 -19.54
N THR A 10 -9.03 2.77 -18.68
CA THR A 10 -9.01 1.34 -18.96
C THR A 10 -10.27 0.62 -18.46
N GLY A 11 -11.03 1.23 -17.55
CA GLY A 11 -12.16 0.60 -16.87
C GLY A 11 -11.75 -0.51 -15.89
N LEU A 12 -10.46 -0.67 -15.60
CA LEU A 12 -9.94 -1.74 -14.74
C LEU A 12 -9.90 -1.31 -13.27
N PRO A 13 -10.13 -2.24 -12.32
CA PRO A 13 -10.01 -1.95 -10.90
C PRO A 13 -8.54 -1.75 -10.48
N ILE A 14 -8.36 -0.90 -9.49
CA ILE A 14 -7.10 -0.77 -8.75
C ILE A 14 -7.17 -1.71 -7.55
N ILE A 15 -6.17 -2.59 -7.40
CA ILE A 15 -6.04 -3.48 -6.24
C ILE A 15 -5.01 -2.90 -5.27
N PRO A 16 -5.42 -2.38 -4.10
CA PRO A 16 -4.48 -1.88 -3.09
C PRO A 16 -3.71 -3.05 -2.49
N VAL A 17 -2.38 -2.95 -2.40
CA VAL A 17 -1.53 -3.99 -1.82
C VAL A 17 -0.67 -3.39 -0.72
N GLY A 18 -0.90 -3.84 0.51
CA GLY A 18 -0.05 -3.54 1.66
C GLY A 18 1.04 -4.59 1.79
N THR A 19 2.23 -4.17 2.23
CA THR A 19 3.35 -5.08 2.46
C THR A 19 4.04 -4.76 3.79
N ALA A 20 4.43 -5.80 4.53
CA ALA A 20 5.14 -5.67 5.79
C ALA A 20 6.29 -6.67 5.88
N LEU A 21 7.40 -6.23 6.49
CA LEU A 21 8.67 -6.95 6.57
C LEU A 21 9.10 -7.07 8.03
N SER A 22 9.41 -8.30 8.47
CA SER A 22 9.83 -8.57 9.87
C SER A 22 11.25 -8.09 10.15
N HIS A 23 12.18 -8.49 9.29
CA HIS A 23 13.61 -8.17 9.40
C HIS A 23 14.01 -7.32 8.21
N LYS A 24 14.15 -6.01 8.43
CA LYS A 24 14.56 -5.04 7.43
C LYS A 24 15.82 -4.32 7.89
N ILE A 25 16.85 -4.30 7.05
CA ILE A 25 17.95 -3.35 7.21
C ILE A 25 17.63 -2.17 6.30
N LYS A 26 17.60 -0.97 6.88
CA LYS A 26 17.63 0.27 6.11
C LYS A 26 19.08 0.53 5.73
N VAL A 27 19.39 0.40 4.45
CA VAL A 27 20.64 0.95 3.93
C VAL A 27 20.46 2.47 3.81
N GLY A 28 21.32 3.22 4.49
CA GLY A 28 21.34 4.69 4.47
C GLY A 28 21.84 5.26 3.14
N SER A 29 21.36 4.73 2.02
CA SER A 29 21.58 5.26 0.68
C SER A 29 20.37 6.12 0.29
N TRP A 30 20.56 6.98 -0.72
CA TRP A 30 19.59 7.91 -1.30
C TRP A 30 18.22 7.27 -1.64
N ASP A 31 18.13 5.95 -1.77
CA ASP A 31 16.89 5.22 -2.08
C ASP A 31 16.06 4.75 -0.85
N LYS A 32 16.54 4.94 0.40
CA LYS A 32 15.88 4.40 1.64
C LYS A 32 15.41 2.94 1.49
N MET A 33 16.12 2.15 0.68
CA MET A 33 15.74 0.80 0.29
C MET A 33 15.64 -0.10 1.53
N ARG A 34 14.47 -0.70 1.74
CA ARG A 34 14.24 -1.67 2.81
C ARG A 34 14.67 -3.03 2.29
N VAL A 35 15.92 -3.43 2.53
CA VAL A 35 16.40 -4.75 2.10
C VAL A 35 15.89 -5.80 3.08
N PRO A 36 15.07 -6.77 2.62
CA PRO A 36 14.69 -7.90 3.45
C PRO A 36 15.95 -8.71 3.77
N LEU A 37 16.18 -8.98 5.05
CA LEU A 37 17.23 -9.93 5.42
C LEU A 37 16.81 -11.35 4.98
N PRO A 38 17.75 -12.19 4.52
CA PRO A 38 17.47 -13.59 4.29
C PRO A 38 16.88 -14.19 5.58
N PHE A 39 15.87 -15.05 5.43
CA PHE A 39 15.07 -15.64 6.52
C PHE A 39 14.07 -14.70 7.24
N GLY A 40 13.87 -13.47 6.76
CA GLY A 40 12.79 -12.59 7.23
C GLY A 40 11.41 -13.03 6.73
N LYS A 41 10.38 -12.97 7.59
CA LYS A 41 8.99 -13.16 7.17
C LYS A 41 8.44 -11.87 6.55
N THR A 42 7.64 -12.03 5.50
CA THR A 42 6.94 -10.94 4.80
C THR A 42 5.46 -11.24 4.78
N ALA A 43 4.60 -10.26 5.04
CA ALA A 43 3.17 -10.35 4.79
C ALA A 43 2.77 -9.40 3.67
N LEU A 44 1.88 -9.91 2.81
CA LEU A 44 1.21 -9.13 1.78
C LEU A 44 -0.29 -9.20 2.08
N THR A 45 -0.94 -8.05 2.09
CA THR A 45 -2.39 -7.97 2.23
C THR A 45 -2.98 -7.28 1.01
N TYR A 46 -3.98 -7.91 0.41
CA TYR A 46 -4.75 -7.33 -0.68
C TYR A 46 -5.97 -6.63 -0.09
N GLY A 47 -6.09 -5.33 -0.36
CA GLY A 47 -7.25 -4.51 -0.03
C GLY A 47 -8.40 -4.72 -1.00
N LYS A 48 -9.54 -4.07 -0.71
CA LYS A 48 -10.70 -4.12 -1.60
C LYS A 48 -10.39 -3.42 -2.93
N ALA A 49 -10.84 -4.01 -4.03
CA ALA A 49 -10.74 -3.41 -5.36
C ALA A 49 -11.47 -2.05 -5.41
N VAL A 50 -10.78 -1.02 -5.91
CA VAL A 50 -11.32 0.33 -6.11
C VAL A 50 -11.58 0.53 -7.60
N TYR A 51 -12.80 0.95 -7.94
CA TYR A 51 -13.22 1.20 -9.32
C TYR A 51 -13.41 2.70 -9.52
N VAL A 52 -12.97 3.21 -10.66
CA VAL A 52 -13.20 4.60 -11.08
C VAL A 52 -14.06 4.55 -12.34
N ARG A 53 -15.31 5.05 -12.26
CA ARG A 53 -16.27 4.95 -13.37
C ARG A 53 -16.53 6.29 -14.05
N SER A 54 -16.35 7.41 -13.34
CA SER A 54 -16.42 8.75 -13.90
C SER A 54 -15.32 9.66 -13.34
N ASP A 55 -15.11 10.80 -14.00
CA ASP A 55 -14.17 11.84 -13.54
C ASP A 55 -14.67 12.52 -12.24
N GLU A 56 -15.99 12.64 -12.09
CA GLU A 56 -16.65 13.18 -10.89
C GLU A 56 -16.38 12.33 -9.64
N GLU A 57 -16.19 11.02 -9.81
CA GLU A 57 -15.85 10.09 -8.74
C GLU A 57 -14.34 10.01 -8.43
N MET A 58 -13.49 10.72 -9.17
CA MET A 58 -12.03 10.57 -9.06
C MET A 58 -11.50 10.94 -7.66
N GLU A 59 -12.00 12.01 -7.06
CA GLU A 59 -11.60 12.44 -5.71
C GLU A 59 -12.08 11.45 -4.63
N ALA A 60 -13.31 10.95 -4.76
CA ALA A 60 -13.85 9.95 -3.83
C ALA A 60 -13.10 8.62 -3.95
N ALA A 61 -12.76 8.21 -5.17
CA ALA A 61 -11.96 7.02 -5.42
C ALA A 61 -10.52 7.17 -4.92
N ALA A 62 -9.95 8.38 -4.97
CA ALA A 62 -8.65 8.67 -4.38
C ALA A 62 -8.67 8.47 -2.86
N ALA A 63 -9.68 9.03 -2.18
CA ALA A 63 -9.84 8.88 -0.73
C ALA A 63 -10.07 7.42 -0.32
N GLU A 64 -10.90 6.67 -1.05
CA GLU A 64 -11.10 5.23 -0.79
C GLU A 64 -9.82 4.43 -1.06
N LEU A 65 -9.10 4.73 -2.15
CA LEU A 65 -7.83 4.07 -2.45
C LEU A 65 -6.80 4.27 -1.34
N GLU A 66 -6.66 5.50 -0.84
CA GLU A 66 -5.78 5.82 0.28
C GLU A 66 -6.19 5.05 1.54
N LYS A 67 -7.50 5.04 1.86
CA LYS A 67 -8.05 4.30 3.00
C LYS A 67 -7.75 2.80 2.90
N GLN A 68 -7.98 2.19 1.74
CA GLN A 68 -7.72 0.76 1.53
C GLN A 68 -6.23 0.43 1.58
N LEU A 69 -5.37 1.31 1.06
CA LEU A 69 -3.92 1.12 1.09
C LEU A 69 -3.38 1.20 2.52
N ASN A 70 -3.84 2.18 3.29
CA ASN A 70 -3.50 2.32 4.70
C ASN A 70 -3.98 1.11 5.51
N TRP A 71 -5.22 0.66 5.26
CA TRP A 71 -5.78 -0.54 5.89
C TRP A 71 -4.96 -1.79 5.55
N ALA A 72 -4.63 -2.02 4.28
CA ALA A 72 -3.87 -3.19 3.84
C ALA A 72 -2.46 -3.19 4.43
N THR A 73 -1.86 -2.01 4.56
CA THR A 73 -0.54 -1.85 5.21
C THR A 73 -0.63 -2.17 6.70
N ASP A 74 -1.61 -1.62 7.42
CA ASP A 74 -1.85 -1.94 8.83
C ASP A 74 -2.08 -3.44 9.05
N GLN A 75 -2.93 -4.08 8.24
CA GLN A 75 -3.15 -5.52 8.35
C GLN A 75 -1.87 -6.32 8.12
N SER A 76 -1.10 -5.98 7.08
CA SER A 76 0.17 -6.63 6.80
C SER A 76 1.14 -6.50 7.98
N GLU A 77 1.21 -5.31 8.59
CA GLU A 77 2.03 -5.11 9.77
C GLU A 77 1.52 -5.90 10.96
N ARG A 78 0.22 -5.95 11.24
CA ARG A 78 -0.34 -6.77 12.34
C ARG A 78 0.00 -8.25 12.21
N PHE A 79 0.09 -8.80 10.99
CA PHE A 79 0.48 -10.19 10.76
C PHE A 79 1.94 -10.49 11.08
N ILE A 80 2.81 -9.48 10.98
CA ILE A 80 4.27 -9.65 11.01
C ILE A 80 4.90 -9.06 12.28
N ASN A 81 4.47 -7.87 12.65
CA ASN A 81 4.98 -7.07 13.75
C ASN A 81 3.80 -6.79 14.69
N LYS A 82 3.91 -7.13 15.97
CA LYS A 82 2.92 -6.73 17.00
C LYS A 82 2.92 -5.22 17.29
N LYS A 83 3.37 -4.38 16.34
CA LYS A 83 3.40 -2.92 16.42
C LYS A 83 2.60 -2.34 15.26
N PRO A 84 1.66 -1.40 15.53
CA PRO A 84 0.84 -0.76 14.51
C PRO A 84 1.66 0.13 13.58
N PHE A 85 1.09 0.38 12.39
CA PHE A 85 1.65 1.27 11.38
C PHE A 85 1.72 2.70 11.88
N ASP A 86 2.93 3.25 11.92
CA ASP A 86 3.19 4.63 12.28
C ASP A 86 3.44 5.47 11.02
N PRO A 87 2.47 6.29 10.57
CA PRO A 87 2.60 7.10 9.36
C PRO A 87 3.62 8.24 9.50
N GLN A 88 4.11 8.53 10.72
CA GLN A 88 5.06 9.61 11.00
C GLN A 88 6.51 9.12 11.07
N LYS A 89 6.77 7.83 10.93
CA LYS A 89 8.13 7.28 10.98
C LYS A 89 8.74 7.23 9.57
N PRO A 90 9.78 8.05 9.30
CA PRO A 90 10.34 8.23 7.95
C PRO A 90 11.09 7.01 7.40
#